data_AF-A0A4Y9Y926-F1
#
_entry.id   AF-A0A4Y9Y926-F1
#
_cell.length_a   1.000
_cell.length_b   1.000
_cell.length_c   1.000
_cell.angle_alpha   90.00
_cell.angle_beta   90.00
_cell.angle_gamma   90.00
#
_symmetry.space_group_name_H-M   'P 1'
#
loop_
_entity.id
_entity.type
_entity.pdbx_description
1 polymer ?
#
loop_
_entity_poly.entity_id
_entity_poly.type
_entity_poly.pdbx_seq_one_letter_code
_entity_poly.pdbx_strand_id
1 'polypeptide(L)'
;MSTPTTSGGATPPRAPGRGQLYRYACSRADAIVDGQGWHEQQSRDLWHQGGVIMDVVNAEQARIAEEAGACAVMALERVPADIRANGGVARMSDPKMIKEIVDAVTIPVMAKVRIGHFVEAQIVQAIGIDYIDESEVLTPADEEHHINKHAFKVPFVCGARNLGEALRRISEGAAFIRTKGEAGTGNVVEAVRHQRSVQSEIRKASVMNEEELYAYAKDIQAPFHLLKETARVKRLPVVNFAAGGIATPADAALMMQLGCDGVFVGSGIFHSGDPAKRARAIVQAVTHYNNPKILAEISEDLGEAMVGLTISNLLACTYPTSVVQQRMSAVNKLFCRVKSGSENSDGSSRMSSGQQKPEEQLKAFVAEDPTSRYTFEGERHTPQSEICREGKDRKCITLMMHSTKMFSAMQVR
;
A
#
# COMPACT_ATOMS: atom_id res chain seq x y z
N MET A 1 -41.66 37.74 -65.19
CA MET A 1 -41.90 36.34 -64.75
C MET A 1 -40.91 36.00 -63.63
N SER A 2 -41.31 35.17 -62.67
CA SER A 2 -40.45 34.40 -61.74
C SER A 2 -39.32 35.11 -60.96
N THR A 3 -39.66 35.55 -59.73
CA THR A 3 -38.95 35.33 -58.44
C THR A 3 -37.42 35.06 -58.39
N PRO A 4 -36.66 35.79 -57.54
CA PRO A 4 -35.35 35.34 -57.06
C PRO A 4 -35.48 34.35 -55.89
N THR A 5 -34.69 33.28 -55.90
CA THR A 5 -34.64 32.27 -54.82
C THR A 5 -33.67 32.66 -53.71
N THR A 6 -34.04 32.33 -52.46
CA THR A 6 -33.36 32.75 -51.24
C THR A 6 -32.29 31.78 -50.72
N SER A 7 -31.22 32.37 -50.18
CA SER A 7 -30.42 31.91 -49.01
C SER A 7 -29.93 30.45 -48.95
N GLY A 8 -28.61 30.29 -49.09
CA GLY A 8 -27.87 29.09 -48.71
C GLY A 8 -26.44 29.45 -48.28
N GLY A 9 -26.30 30.28 -47.24
CA GLY A 9 -25.00 30.73 -46.76
C GLY A 9 -24.20 29.58 -46.12
N ALA A 10 -23.20 29.08 -46.82
CA ALA A 10 -22.30 28.06 -46.30
C ALA A 10 -21.45 28.63 -45.14
N THR A 11 -21.59 28.04 -43.96
CA THR A 11 -20.73 28.32 -42.81
C THR A 11 -19.28 27.99 -43.18
N PRO A 12 -18.29 28.87 -42.91
CA PRO A 12 -16.89 28.55 -43.19
C PRO A 12 -16.45 27.33 -42.38
N PRO A 13 -15.54 26.49 -42.92
CA PRO A 13 -15.11 25.26 -42.25
C PRO A 13 -14.51 25.57 -40.88
N ARG A 14 -15.00 24.84 -39.88
CA ARG A 14 -14.57 24.96 -38.48
C ARG A 14 -13.05 24.74 -38.41
N ALA A 15 -12.34 25.65 -37.73
CA ALA A 15 -10.88 25.57 -37.59
C ALA A 15 -10.43 24.19 -37.06
N PRO A 16 -9.26 23.66 -37.49
CA PRO A 16 -8.81 22.33 -37.13
C PRO A 16 -8.75 22.16 -35.61
N GLY A 17 -9.15 20.96 -35.14
CA GLY A 17 -9.28 20.66 -33.72
C GLY A 17 -7.99 20.92 -32.94
N ARG A 18 -8.12 21.56 -31.77
CA ARG A 18 -7.01 21.89 -30.87
C ARG A 18 -6.40 20.60 -30.29
N GLY A 19 -5.43 20.02 -30.99
CA GLY A 19 -4.77 18.76 -30.61
C GLY A 19 -3.30 18.66 -31.05
N GLN A 20 -2.63 19.80 -31.26
CA GLN A 20 -1.32 19.84 -31.92
C GLN A 20 -0.14 20.32 -31.06
N LEU A 21 -0.36 20.58 -29.76
CA LEU A 21 0.69 21.07 -28.84
C LEU A 21 0.94 20.23 -27.57
N TYR A 22 0.11 19.20 -27.30
CA TYR A 22 0.34 18.23 -26.21
C TYR A 22 0.16 16.80 -26.73
N ARG A 23 1.23 16.21 -27.26
CA ARG A 23 1.25 14.83 -27.81
C ARG A 23 1.76 13.77 -26.80
N TYR A 24 1.61 14.04 -25.50
CA TYR A 24 2.20 13.23 -24.42
C TYR A 24 1.19 12.91 -23.29
N ALA A 25 -0.06 12.57 -23.63
CA ALA A 25 -1.09 12.29 -22.63
C ALA A 25 -1.79 10.95 -22.91
N CYS A 26 -2.05 10.22 -21.81
CA CYS A 26 -2.81 8.96 -21.74
C CYS A 26 -4.06 9.01 -22.62
N SER A 27 -4.23 8.03 -23.52
CA SER A 27 -5.46 7.95 -24.31
C SER A 27 -6.63 7.51 -23.42
N ARG A 28 -7.79 8.14 -23.66
CA ARG A 28 -9.06 7.71 -23.08
C ARG A 28 -9.33 6.27 -23.53
N ALA A 29 -9.80 5.42 -22.63
CA ALA A 29 -10.02 4.01 -22.91
C ALA A 29 -11.28 3.78 -23.77
N ASP A 30 -11.20 4.13 -25.05
CA ASP A 30 -12.18 3.74 -26.08
C ASP A 30 -12.06 2.23 -26.34
N ALA A 31 -12.60 1.45 -25.40
CA ALA A 31 -12.60 -0.01 -25.44
C ALA A 31 -13.45 -0.50 -26.61
N ILE A 32 -12.81 -0.90 -27.70
CA ILE A 32 -13.44 -1.71 -28.75
C ILE A 32 -13.74 -3.08 -28.16
N VAL A 33 -14.98 -3.27 -27.71
CA VAL A 33 -15.48 -4.53 -27.14
C VAL A 33 -15.80 -5.51 -28.27
N ASP A 34 -14.77 -6.02 -28.94
CA ASP A 34 -14.87 -7.27 -29.68
C ASP A 34 -14.66 -8.43 -28.68
N GLY A 35 -15.52 -9.45 -28.76
CA GLY A 35 -15.73 -10.47 -27.72
C GLY A 35 -14.62 -11.51 -27.52
N GLN A 36 -13.35 -11.10 -27.54
CA GLN A 36 -12.19 -11.88 -27.14
C GLN A 36 -11.63 -11.24 -25.86
N GLY A 37 -11.20 -12.06 -24.88
CA GLY A 37 -10.81 -11.56 -23.56
C GLY A 37 -9.68 -10.52 -23.61
N TRP A 38 -9.67 -9.58 -22.67
CA TRP A 38 -8.65 -8.52 -22.53
C TRP A 38 -7.23 -9.08 -22.73
N HIS A 39 -6.61 -8.75 -23.85
CA HIS A 39 -5.23 -9.16 -24.12
C HIS A 39 -4.27 -8.28 -23.31
N GLU A 40 -3.37 -8.91 -22.55
CA GLU A 40 -2.35 -8.26 -21.68
C GLU A 40 -1.54 -7.15 -22.39
N GLN A 41 -1.43 -7.24 -23.72
CA GLN A 41 -0.84 -6.23 -24.60
C GLN A 41 -1.44 -4.82 -24.42
N GLN A 42 -2.77 -4.70 -24.29
CA GLN A 42 -3.49 -3.42 -24.44
C GLN A 42 -3.28 -2.44 -23.29
N SER A 43 -3.00 -2.91 -22.06
CA SER A 43 -2.71 -2.02 -20.92
C SER A 43 -1.44 -1.17 -21.14
N ARG A 44 -0.49 -1.69 -21.92
CA ARG A 44 0.79 -1.03 -22.21
C ARG A 44 0.69 0.01 -23.31
N ASP A 45 -0.26 -0.14 -24.23
CA ASP A 45 -0.49 0.81 -25.32
C ASP A 45 -1.32 2.03 -24.85
N LEU A 46 -2.15 1.87 -23.81
CA LEU A 46 -2.92 2.95 -23.17
C LEU A 46 -2.05 3.88 -22.30
N TRP A 47 -0.97 3.36 -21.70
CA TRP A 47 -0.12 4.07 -20.74
C TRP A 47 1.30 4.29 -21.27
N HIS A 48 1.57 5.50 -21.75
CA HIS A 48 2.92 5.93 -22.04
C HIS A 48 3.77 5.99 -20.76
N GLN A 49 4.97 5.40 -20.82
CA GLN A 49 5.93 5.38 -19.72
C GLN A 49 6.37 6.81 -19.36
N GLY A 50 6.36 7.15 -18.08
CA GLY A 50 6.76 8.47 -17.56
C GLY A 50 5.62 9.39 -17.06
N GLY A 51 4.48 8.83 -16.62
CA GLY A 51 3.36 9.59 -16.09
C GLY A 51 3.38 9.84 -14.57
N VAL A 52 2.75 10.95 -14.13
CA VAL A 52 2.41 11.23 -12.72
C VAL A 52 0.90 11.22 -12.54
N ILE A 53 0.40 10.45 -11.57
CA ILE A 53 -1.00 10.46 -11.14
C ILE A 53 -1.11 11.21 -9.81
N MET A 54 -2.06 12.14 -9.71
CA MET A 54 -2.21 12.99 -8.51
C MET A 54 -3.50 12.71 -7.73
N ASP A 55 -3.41 12.44 -6.43
CA ASP A 55 -4.60 12.39 -5.56
C ASP A 55 -5.18 13.80 -5.39
N VAL A 56 -6.50 13.97 -5.58
CA VAL A 56 -7.21 15.26 -5.50
C VAL A 56 -8.53 15.13 -4.73
N VAL A 57 -8.86 16.16 -3.94
CA VAL A 57 -10.08 16.18 -3.10
C VAL A 57 -11.17 17.13 -3.61
N ASN A 58 -10.92 17.89 -4.68
CA ASN A 58 -11.92 18.76 -5.31
C ASN A 58 -11.52 19.14 -6.76
N ALA A 59 -12.44 19.83 -7.45
CA ALA A 59 -12.26 20.30 -8.82
C ALA A 59 -11.11 21.33 -9.01
N GLU A 60 -10.73 22.07 -7.97
CA GLU A 60 -9.63 23.04 -8.03
C GLU A 60 -8.27 22.33 -8.04
N GLN A 61 -8.08 21.37 -7.13
CA GLN A 61 -6.90 20.50 -7.11
C GLN A 61 -6.77 19.68 -8.39
N ALA A 62 -7.88 19.22 -8.97
CA ALA A 62 -7.89 18.53 -10.25
C ALA A 62 -7.31 19.41 -11.39
N ARG A 63 -7.73 20.68 -11.48
CA ARG A 63 -7.16 21.63 -12.46
C ARG A 63 -5.69 21.92 -12.21
N ILE A 64 -5.29 22.12 -10.95
CA ILE A 64 -3.87 22.32 -10.60
C ILE A 64 -3.02 21.12 -11.04
N ALA A 65 -3.52 19.89 -10.87
CA ALA A 65 -2.85 18.68 -11.32
C ALA A 65 -2.75 18.61 -12.85
N GLU A 66 -3.83 18.89 -13.58
CA GLU A 66 -3.83 18.93 -15.05
C GLU A 66 -2.88 20.01 -15.61
N GLU A 67 -2.95 21.23 -15.09
CA GLU A 67 -2.05 22.33 -15.46
C GLU A 67 -0.58 22.05 -15.11
N ALA A 68 -0.33 21.24 -14.09
CA ALA A 68 1.02 20.78 -13.75
C ALA A 68 1.57 19.69 -14.69
N GLY A 69 0.73 19.09 -15.53
CA GLY A 69 1.07 17.99 -16.42
C GLY A 69 0.88 16.60 -15.82
N ALA A 70 -0.03 16.43 -14.85
CA ALA A 70 -0.46 15.10 -14.43
C ALA A 70 -1.09 14.35 -15.62
N CYS A 71 -0.80 13.06 -15.73
CA CYS A 71 -1.35 12.21 -16.79
C CYS A 71 -2.75 11.66 -16.48
N ALA A 72 -3.13 11.67 -15.20
CA ALA A 72 -4.46 11.35 -14.68
C ALA A 72 -4.58 11.88 -13.24
N VAL A 73 -5.80 11.98 -12.72
CA VAL A 73 -6.08 12.33 -11.31
C VAL A 73 -6.82 11.21 -10.59
N MET A 74 -6.64 11.11 -9.28
CA MET A 74 -7.26 10.13 -8.41
C MET A 74 -8.19 10.86 -7.42
N ALA A 75 -9.50 10.72 -7.60
CA ALA A 75 -10.51 11.37 -6.77
C ALA A 75 -10.69 10.63 -5.43
N LEU A 76 -10.57 11.36 -4.31
CA LEU A 76 -10.95 10.88 -2.98
C LEU A 76 -11.27 12.00 -1.99
N GLU A 77 -12.26 11.80 -1.12
CA GLU A 77 -12.70 12.78 -0.09
C GLU A 77 -11.60 13.26 0.86
N ARG A 78 -10.64 12.39 1.18
CA ARG A 78 -9.61 12.63 2.20
C ARG A 78 -8.29 12.04 1.72
N VAL A 79 -7.23 12.83 1.74
CA VAL A 79 -5.90 12.41 1.32
C VAL A 79 -5.38 11.34 2.30
N PRO A 80 -4.49 10.40 1.92
CA PRO A 80 -4.10 9.29 2.81
C PRO A 80 -3.51 9.70 4.17
N ALA A 81 -2.92 10.90 4.27
CA ALA A 81 -2.48 11.47 5.55
C ALA A 81 -3.66 11.79 6.48
N ASP A 82 -4.74 12.37 5.94
CA ASP A 82 -5.94 12.76 6.69
C ASP A 82 -6.76 11.54 7.13
N ILE A 83 -6.77 10.48 6.32
CA ILE A 83 -7.39 9.20 6.69
C ILE A 83 -6.72 8.63 7.95
N ARG A 84 -5.39 8.69 8.04
CA ARG A 84 -4.65 8.22 9.22
C ARG A 84 -4.83 9.14 10.44
N ALA A 85 -4.77 10.45 10.24
CA ALA A 85 -4.88 11.42 11.32
C ALA A 85 -6.27 11.40 12.00
N ASN A 86 -7.34 11.25 11.21
CA ASN A 86 -8.71 11.25 11.72
C ASN A 86 -9.22 9.86 12.13
N GLY A 87 -8.62 8.78 11.59
CA GLY A 87 -9.07 7.41 11.80
C GLY A 87 -10.49 7.14 11.29
N GLY A 88 -11.12 6.11 11.86
CA GLY A 88 -12.45 5.65 11.48
C GLY A 88 -12.47 4.83 10.17
N VAL A 89 -13.67 4.66 9.60
CA VAL A 89 -13.87 3.85 8.39
C VAL A 89 -13.78 4.73 7.15
N ALA A 90 -12.76 4.51 6.33
CA ALA A 90 -12.59 5.14 5.02
C ALA A 90 -13.26 4.28 3.92
N ARG A 91 -14.01 4.93 3.02
CA ARG A 91 -14.87 4.28 2.01
C ARG A 91 -14.65 4.91 0.62
N MET A 92 -15.33 4.38 -0.40
CA MET A 92 -15.53 5.09 -1.66
C MET A 92 -16.09 6.49 -1.41
N SER A 93 -15.62 7.47 -2.18
CA SER A 93 -16.03 8.87 -2.09
C SER A 93 -17.39 9.14 -2.73
N ASP A 94 -18.06 10.22 -2.31
CA ASP A 94 -19.34 10.65 -2.88
C ASP A 94 -19.31 10.68 -4.42
N PRO A 95 -20.18 9.90 -5.11
CA PRO A 95 -20.32 9.95 -6.57
C PRO A 95 -20.57 11.35 -7.15
N LYS A 96 -21.14 12.28 -6.37
CA LYS A 96 -21.29 13.68 -6.78
C LYS A 96 -19.93 14.38 -6.86
N MET A 97 -19.10 14.25 -5.83
CA MET A 97 -17.74 14.81 -5.80
C MET A 97 -16.88 14.25 -6.94
N ILE A 98 -16.98 12.95 -7.23
CA ILE A 98 -16.25 12.33 -8.34
C ILE A 98 -16.68 12.95 -9.68
N LYS A 99 -17.99 13.16 -9.90
CA LYS A 99 -18.50 13.84 -11.11
C LYS A 99 -18.01 15.28 -11.22
N GLU A 100 -18.01 16.04 -10.13
CA GLU A 100 -17.50 17.41 -10.10
C GLU A 100 -15.99 17.48 -10.48
N ILE A 101 -15.22 16.42 -10.21
CA ILE A 101 -13.82 16.29 -10.66
C ILE A 101 -13.75 15.88 -12.14
N VAL A 102 -14.55 14.91 -12.59
CA VAL A 102 -14.65 14.48 -14.01
C VAL A 102 -15.05 15.63 -14.94
N ASP A 103 -15.98 16.49 -14.51
CA ASP A 103 -16.42 17.66 -15.29
C ASP A 103 -15.38 18.81 -15.28
N ALA A 104 -14.35 18.75 -14.43
CA ALA A 104 -13.39 19.83 -14.22
C ALA A 104 -12.08 19.70 -15.01
N VAL A 105 -11.74 18.51 -15.52
CA VAL A 105 -10.49 18.20 -16.24
C VAL A 105 -10.74 17.40 -17.51
N THR A 106 -9.73 17.34 -18.40
CA THR A 106 -9.78 16.54 -19.64
C THR A 106 -8.94 15.26 -19.58
N ILE A 107 -7.98 15.19 -18.65
CA ILE A 107 -7.20 13.98 -18.34
C ILE A 107 -8.06 12.90 -17.64
N PRO A 108 -7.72 11.60 -17.77
CA PRO A 108 -8.44 10.51 -17.13
C PRO A 108 -8.60 10.69 -15.61
N VAL A 109 -9.77 10.33 -15.09
CA VAL A 109 -10.06 10.35 -13.67
C VAL A 109 -10.17 8.91 -13.15
N MET A 110 -9.51 8.67 -12.03
CA MET A 110 -9.56 7.42 -11.28
C MET A 110 -10.31 7.64 -9.96
N ALA A 111 -10.89 6.59 -9.37
CA ALA A 111 -11.44 6.66 -8.02
C ALA A 111 -11.16 5.39 -7.21
N LYS A 112 -11.10 5.53 -5.88
CA LYS A 112 -10.80 4.43 -4.96
C LYS A 112 -12.03 3.69 -4.48
N VAL A 113 -11.91 2.37 -4.36
CA VAL A 113 -12.90 1.48 -3.74
C VAL A 113 -12.23 0.59 -2.69
N ARG A 114 -13.00 0.14 -1.70
CA ARG A 114 -12.48 -0.76 -0.64
C ARG A 114 -12.17 -2.15 -1.20
N ILE A 115 -11.15 -2.80 -0.63
CA ILE A 115 -10.82 -4.20 -0.95
C ILE A 115 -12.07 -5.09 -0.77
N GLY A 116 -12.38 -5.87 -1.80
CA GLY A 116 -13.53 -6.77 -1.87
C GLY A 116 -14.87 -6.11 -2.17
N HIS A 117 -15.00 -4.77 -2.12
CA HIS A 117 -16.29 -4.09 -2.21
C HIS A 117 -16.79 -3.91 -3.65
N PHE A 118 -17.12 -5.01 -4.33
CA PHE A 118 -17.54 -5.00 -5.75
C PHE A 118 -18.74 -4.08 -6.04
N VAL A 119 -19.62 -3.81 -5.08
CA VAL A 119 -20.75 -2.86 -5.22
C VAL A 119 -20.27 -1.40 -5.29
N GLU A 120 -19.15 -1.04 -4.64
CA GLU A 120 -18.56 0.30 -4.78
C GLU A 120 -17.99 0.43 -6.20
N ALA A 121 -17.28 -0.59 -6.69
CA ALA A 121 -16.81 -0.61 -8.08
C ALA A 121 -17.94 -0.54 -9.11
N GLN A 122 -19.11 -1.15 -8.84
CA GLN A 122 -20.29 -1.05 -9.71
C GLN A 122 -20.82 0.39 -9.77
N ILE A 123 -20.88 1.09 -8.64
CA ILE A 123 -21.30 2.50 -8.56
C ILE A 123 -20.30 3.40 -9.28
N VAL A 124 -19.00 3.23 -9.03
CA VAL A 124 -17.93 4.02 -9.66
C VAL A 124 -17.86 3.78 -11.18
N GLN A 125 -18.04 2.55 -11.65
CA GLN A 125 -18.17 2.25 -13.08
C GLN A 125 -19.42 2.93 -13.68
N ALA A 126 -20.55 2.93 -12.98
CA ALA A 126 -21.80 3.51 -13.48
C ALA A 126 -21.78 5.05 -13.61
N ILE A 127 -20.88 5.75 -12.91
CA ILE A 127 -20.68 7.20 -13.07
C ILE A 127 -19.66 7.57 -14.16
N GLY A 128 -19.05 6.59 -14.83
CA GLY A 128 -18.17 6.83 -15.98
C GLY A 128 -16.73 7.19 -15.63
N ILE A 129 -16.17 6.57 -14.58
CA ILE A 129 -14.72 6.67 -14.27
C ILE A 129 -13.88 6.00 -15.37
N ASP A 130 -12.63 6.45 -15.55
CA ASP A 130 -11.70 5.80 -16.49
C ASP A 130 -10.97 4.59 -15.87
N TYR A 131 -10.65 4.65 -14.56
CA TYR A 131 -9.99 3.55 -13.82
C TYR A 131 -10.51 3.42 -12.38
N ILE A 132 -10.47 2.21 -11.81
CA ILE A 132 -10.80 1.94 -10.40
C ILE A 132 -9.56 1.46 -9.65
N ASP A 133 -9.22 2.09 -8.52
CA ASP A 133 -8.16 1.63 -7.60
C ASP A 133 -8.77 0.85 -6.43
N GLU A 134 -8.63 -0.47 -6.44
CA GLU A 134 -8.97 -1.28 -5.27
C GLU A 134 -7.87 -1.10 -4.22
N SER A 135 -8.14 -0.25 -3.24
CA SER A 135 -7.12 0.44 -2.47
C SER A 135 -7.06 -0.02 -1.02
N GLU A 136 -5.90 -0.53 -0.62
CA GLU A 136 -5.53 -0.88 0.76
C GLU A 136 -5.47 0.31 1.72
N VAL A 137 -5.55 1.54 1.20
CA VAL A 137 -5.58 2.78 2.00
C VAL A 137 -6.97 3.02 2.57
N LEU A 138 -8.01 2.45 1.95
CA LEU A 138 -9.36 2.44 2.49
C LEU A 138 -9.55 1.23 3.42
N THR A 139 -10.51 1.29 4.33
CA THR A 139 -10.82 0.17 5.22
C THR A 139 -11.32 -1.02 4.39
N PRO A 140 -10.72 -2.23 4.46
CA PRO A 140 -11.22 -3.39 3.72
C PRO A 140 -12.70 -3.67 3.99
N ALA A 141 -13.41 -4.19 2.98
CA ALA A 141 -14.79 -4.64 3.12
C ALA A 141 -14.90 -6.16 3.18
N ASP A 142 -13.95 -6.85 2.54
CA ASP A 142 -13.69 -8.28 2.65
C ASP A 142 -12.20 -8.45 3.01
N GLU A 143 -11.88 -9.31 3.97
CA GLU A 143 -10.51 -9.58 4.42
C GLU A 143 -9.89 -10.79 3.69
N GLU A 144 -10.72 -11.63 3.05
CA GLU A 144 -10.32 -12.85 2.37
C GLU A 144 -10.25 -12.66 0.84
N HIS A 145 -11.20 -11.91 0.26
CA HIS A 145 -11.40 -11.81 -1.18
C HIS A 145 -11.17 -10.39 -1.72
N HIS A 146 -10.47 -10.30 -2.85
CA HIS A 146 -10.43 -9.08 -3.68
C HIS A 146 -11.55 -9.15 -4.74
N ILE A 147 -11.91 -7.99 -5.29
CA ILE A 147 -12.91 -7.91 -6.37
C ILE A 147 -12.46 -8.74 -7.58
N ASN A 148 -13.37 -9.56 -8.14
CA ASN A 148 -13.19 -10.18 -9.46
C ASN A 148 -13.34 -9.12 -10.56
N LYS A 149 -12.22 -8.64 -11.12
CA LYS A 149 -12.16 -7.48 -12.00
C LYS A 149 -12.57 -7.82 -13.43
N HIS A 150 -12.46 -9.10 -13.82
CA HIS A 150 -12.94 -9.61 -15.11
C HIS A 150 -14.44 -9.42 -15.34
N ALA A 151 -15.23 -9.17 -14.27
CA ALA A 151 -16.66 -8.85 -14.36
C ALA A 151 -16.94 -7.39 -14.74
N PHE A 152 -15.92 -6.55 -14.89
CA PHE A 152 -16.02 -5.12 -15.15
C PHE A 152 -15.46 -4.75 -16.53
N LYS A 153 -15.92 -3.62 -17.07
CA LYS A 153 -15.38 -3.03 -18.30
C LYS A 153 -14.29 -1.99 -18.01
N VAL A 154 -14.38 -1.35 -16.84
CA VAL A 154 -13.39 -0.36 -16.40
C VAL A 154 -12.14 -1.08 -15.88
N PRO A 155 -10.93 -0.70 -16.33
CA PRO A 155 -9.67 -1.28 -15.86
C PRO A 155 -9.39 -0.98 -14.37
N PHE A 156 -8.75 -1.94 -13.70
CA PHE A 156 -8.39 -1.85 -12.28
C PHE A 156 -6.90 -1.63 -12.04
N VAL A 157 -6.62 -0.75 -11.09
CA VAL A 157 -5.34 -0.55 -10.40
C VAL A 157 -5.38 -1.32 -9.08
N CYS A 158 -4.30 -2.02 -8.73
CA CYS A 158 -4.14 -2.67 -7.42
C CYS A 158 -2.74 -2.44 -6.81
N GLY A 159 -2.69 -2.33 -5.48
CA GLY A 159 -1.44 -2.28 -4.72
C GLY A 159 -0.77 -3.66 -4.55
N ALA A 160 0.56 -3.72 -4.63
CA ALA A 160 1.37 -4.89 -4.31
C ALA A 160 2.64 -4.56 -3.50
N ARG A 161 3.11 -5.54 -2.70
CA ARG A 161 4.36 -5.47 -1.91
C ARG A 161 5.49 -6.35 -2.45
N ASN A 162 5.15 -7.38 -3.22
CA ASN A 162 6.06 -8.38 -3.77
C ASN A 162 5.47 -8.96 -5.06
N LEU A 163 6.24 -9.78 -5.78
CA LEU A 163 5.85 -10.37 -7.06
C LEU A 163 4.64 -11.30 -6.89
N GLY A 164 4.59 -12.10 -5.83
CA GLY A 164 3.47 -13.01 -5.56
C GLY A 164 2.13 -12.28 -5.46
N GLU A 165 2.09 -11.19 -4.71
CA GLU A 165 0.90 -10.33 -4.59
C GLU A 165 0.53 -9.67 -5.92
N ALA A 166 1.51 -9.13 -6.66
CA ALA A 166 1.27 -8.52 -7.97
C ALA A 166 0.65 -9.52 -8.97
N LEU A 167 1.20 -10.73 -9.08
CA LEU A 167 0.68 -11.76 -10.00
C LEU A 167 -0.70 -12.27 -9.60
N ARG A 168 -1.04 -12.33 -8.29
CA ARG A 168 -2.43 -12.62 -7.87
C ARG A 168 -3.40 -11.52 -8.30
N ARG A 169 -3.07 -10.24 -8.07
CA ARG A 169 -3.91 -9.11 -8.50
C ARG A 169 -4.12 -9.09 -10.02
N ILE A 170 -3.07 -9.36 -10.81
CA ILE A 170 -3.16 -9.48 -12.28
C ILE A 170 -4.09 -10.63 -12.67
N SER A 171 -3.97 -11.79 -12.02
CA SER A 171 -4.85 -12.95 -12.26
C SER A 171 -6.33 -12.68 -11.97
N GLU A 172 -6.63 -11.81 -11.00
CA GLU A 172 -7.98 -11.35 -10.68
C GLU A 172 -8.51 -10.29 -11.66
N GLY A 173 -7.68 -9.85 -12.61
CA GLY A 173 -7.99 -8.91 -13.69
C GLY A 173 -7.46 -7.48 -13.48
N ALA A 174 -6.43 -7.27 -12.66
CA ALA A 174 -5.81 -5.95 -12.52
C ALA A 174 -4.99 -5.63 -13.79
N ALA A 175 -5.42 -4.61 -14.53
CA ALA A 175 -4.74 -4.12 -15.73
C ALA A 175 -3.49 -3.26 -15.40
N PHE A 176 -3.31 -2.92 -14.12
CA PHE A 176 -2.31 -1.98 -13.65
C PHE A 176 -1.90 -2.35 -12.21
N ILE A 177 -0.60 -2.35 -11.91
CA ILE A 177 -0.06 -2.53 -10.55
C ILE A 177 0.63 -1.25 -10.05
N ARG A 178 0.52 -0.98 -8.75
CA ARG A 178 1.33 0.02 -8.05
C ARG A 178 1.98 -0.58 -6.80
N THR A 179 3.09 -0.03 -6.32
CA THR A 179 3.59 -0.37 -4.97
C THR A 179 2.58 0.09 -3.92
N LYS A 180 2.41 -0.63 -2.81
CA LYS A 180 1.61 -0.13 -1.68
C LYS A 180 2.28 1.06 -0.98
N GLY A 181 3.60 0.93 -0.75
CA GLY A 181 4.37 1.87 0.06
C GLY A 181 3.79 2.01 1.47
N GLU A 182 3.96 3.18 2.09
CA GLU A 182 3.24 3.57 3.31
C GLU A 182 2.54 4.90 3.06
N ALA A 183 1.35 4.84 2.44
CA ALA A 183 0.60 6.01 2.00
C ALA A 183 0.31 7.00 3.14
N GLY A 184 0.51 8.29 2.90
CA GLY A 184 0.25 9.37 3.88
C GLY A 184 1.42 9.72 4.81
N THR A 185 2.57 9.05 4.72
CA THR A 185 3.70 9.25 5.66
C THR A 185 4.82 10.16 5.16
N GLY A 186 4.83 10.53 3.88
CA GLY A 186 5.95 11.25 3.26
C GLY A 186 7.28 10.47 3.23
N ASN A 187 7.27 9.15 3.47
CA ASN A 187 8.47 8.33 3.56
C ASN A 187 8.54 7.25 2.47
N VAL A 188 9.41 7.45 1.49
CA VAL A 188 9.54 6.59 0.29
C VAL A 188 10.12 5.18 0.58
N VAL A 189 10.67 4.93 1.78
CA VAL A 189 11.40 3.69 2.11
C VAL A 189 10.58 2.42 1.85
N GLU A 190 9.27 2.43 2.13
CA GLU A 190 8.41 1.27 1.87
C GLU A 190 8.15 1.07 0.37
N ALA A 191 7.96 2.15 -0.41
CA ALA A 191 7.83 2.04 -1.87
C ALA A 191 9.11 1.48 -2.51
N VAL A 192 10.28 1.95 -2.07
CA VAL A 192 11.59 1.41 -2.47
C VAL A 192 11.72 -0.08 -2.11
N ARG A 193 11.29 -0.48 -0.90
CA ARG A 193 11.34 -1.89 -0.48
C ARG A 193 10.48 -2.78 -1.36
N HIS A 194 9.22 -2.37 -1.61
CA HIS A 194 8.29 -3.13 -2.46
C HIS A 194 8.80 -3.24 -3.91
N GLN A 195 9.23 -2.14 -4.51
CA GLN A 195 9.77 -2.15 -5.88
C GLN A 195 11.04 -3.02 -5.98
N ARG A 196 11.95 -2.92 -5.00
CA ARG A 196 13.14 -3.78 -4.97
C ARG A 196 12.79 -5.26 -4.77
N SER A 197 11.75 -5.59 -3.98
CA SER A 197 11.25 -6.96 -3.83
C SER A 197 10.79 -7.51 -5.18
N VAL A 198 9.80 -6.85 -5.81
CA VAL A 198 9.25 -7.24 -7.12
C VAL A 198 10.38 -7.42 -8.15
N GLN A 199 11.25 -6.42 -8.30
CA GLN A 199 12.35 -6.47 -9.27
C GLN A 199 13.39 -7.56 -8.97
N SER A 200 13.64 -7.88 -7.69
CA SER A 200 14.56 -8.97 -7.32
C SER A 200 13.97 -10.35 -7.57
N GLU A 201 12.67 -10.52 -7.32
CA GLU A 201 11.93 -11.75 -7.55
C GLU A 201 11.78 -12.03 -9.07
N ILE A 202 11.54 -10.99 -9.87
CA ILE A 202 11.55 -11.08 -11.35
C ILE A 202 12.93 -11.50 -11.86
N ARG A 203 14.01 -10.86 -11.38
CA ARG A 203 15.38 -11.26 -11.77
C ARG A 203 15.68 -12.71 -11.39
N LYS A 204 15.27 -13.15 -10.19
CA LYS A 204 15.42 -14.53 -9.72
C LYS A 204 14.67 -15.51 -10.63
N ALA A 205 13.41 -15.22 -10.97
CA ALA A 205 12.60 -16.05 -11.87
C ALA A 205 13.19 -16.09 -13.30
N SER A 206 13.77 -14.99 -13.79
CA SER A 206 14.27 -14.88 -15.17
C SER A 206 15.50 -15.75 -15.51
N VAL A 207 16.08 -16.43 -14.51
CA VAL A 207 17.23 -17.36 -14.68
C VAL A 207 16.90 -18.78 -14.25
N MET A 208 15.67 -19.04 -13.77
CA MET A 208 15.20 -20.37 -13.39
C MET A 208 14.81 -21.19 -14.62
N ASN A 209 14.98 -22.51 -14.52
CA ASN A 209 14.40 -23.45 -15.48
C ASN A 209 12.89 -23.66 -15.20
N GLU A 210 12.19 -24.37 -16.07
CA GLU A 210 10.73 -24.54 -15.97
C GLU A 210 10.29 -25.33 -14.71
N GLU A 211 11.07 -26.33 -14.28
CA GLU A 211 10.79 -27.13 -13.08
C GLU A 211 10.95 -26.29 -11.80
N GLU A 212 12.00 -25.46 -11.74
CA GLU A 212 12.24 -24.50 -10.66
C GLU A 212 11.14 -23.43 -10.59
N LEU A 213 10.59 -22.99 -11.73
CA LEU A 213 9.48 -22.04 -11.78
C LEU A 213 8.18 -22.62 -11.20
N TYR A 214 7.91 -23.93 -11.34
CA TYR A 214 6.77 -24.57 -10.68
C TYR A 214 6.89 -24.55 -9.15
N ALA A 215 8.09 -24.88 -8.63
CA ALA A 215 8.35 -24.80 -7.20
C ALA A 215 8.25 -23.36 -6.69
N TYR A 216 8.86 -22.40 -7.40
CA TYR A 216 8.85 -21.01 -6.99
C TYR A 216 7.46 -20.35 -7.07
N ALA A 217 6.63 -20.71 -8.05
CA ALA A 217 5.22 -20.29 -8.13
C ALA A 217 4.42 -20.71 -6.89
N LYS A 218 4.66 -21.93 -6.38
CA LYS A 218 4.05 -22.43 -5.15
C LYS A 218 4.51 -21.63 -3.93
N ASP A 219 5.80 -21.35 -3.81
CA ASP A 219 6.38 -20.60 -2.68
C ASP A 219 5.83 -19.18 -2.56
N ILE A 220 5.74 -18.45 -3.67
CA ILE A 220 5.21 -17.06 -3.68
C ILE A 220 3.68 -17.00 -3.81
N GLN A 221 3.02 -18.16 -3.92
CA GLN A 221 1.58 -18.32 -4.14
C GLN A 221 1.07 -17.54 -5.37
N ALA A 222 1.77 -17.67 -6.50
CA ALA A 222 1.42 -17.01 -7.77
C ALA A 222 0.95 -18.01 -8.84
N PRO A 223 0.09 -17.59 -9.79
CA PRO A 223 -0.23 -18.40 -10.96
C PRO A 223 1.02 -18.64 -11.82
N PHE A 224 1.33 -19.92 -12.04
CA PHE A 224 2.52 -20.35 -12.78
C PHE A 224 2.64 -19.72 -14.18
N HIS A 225 1.53 -19.59 -14.91
CA HIS A 225 1.55 -19.03 -16.27
C HIS A 225 2.01 -17.56 -16.28
N LEU A 226 1.50 -16.73 -15.36
CA LEU A 226 1.92 -15.33 -15.22
C LEU A 226 3.37 -15.22 -14.73
N LEU A 227 3.81 -16.12 -13.85
CA LEU A 227 5.22 -16.15 -13.40
C LEU A 227 6.16 -16.54 -14.56
N LYS A 228 5.80 -17.55 -15.36
CA LYS A 228 6.55 -17.99 -16.54
C LYS A 228 6.67 -16.87 -17.58
N GLU A 229 5.56 -16.16 -17.85
CA GLU A 229 5.57 -15.02 -18.75
C GLU A 229 6.43 -13.87 -18.19
N THR A 230 6.25 -13.51 -16.91
CA THR A 230 7.04 -12.49 -16.21
C THR A 230 8.55 -12.80 -16.24
N ALA A 231 8.94 -14.07 -16.05
CA ALA A 231 10.31 -14.53 -16.15
C ALA A 231 10.87 -14.36 -17.57
N ARG A 232 10.06 -14.70 -18.59
CA ARG A 232 10.40 -14.58 -20.02
C ARG A 232 10.61 -13.13 -20.45
N VAL A 233 9.69 -12.22 -20.08
CA VAL A 233 9.76 -10.80 -20.48
C VAL A 233 10.59 -9.92 -19.53
N LYS A 234 11.00 -10.47 -18.37
CA LYS A 234 11.82 -9.80 -17.34
C LYS A 234 11.21 -8.51 -16.77
N ARG A 235 9.87 -8.41 -16.81
CA ARG A 235 9.04 -7.35 -16.22
C ARG A 235 7.65 -7.91 -15.90
N LEU A 236 6.85 -7.17 -15.13
CA LEU A 236 5.42 -7.47 -15.05
C LEU A 236 4.75 -7.32 -16.43
N PRO A 237 3.75 -8.16 -16.77
CA PRO A 237 3.03 -8.08 -18.05
C PRO A 237 2.24 -6.78 -18.19
N VAL A 238 1.84 -6.18 -17.07
CA VAL A 238 1.14 -4.89 -16.97
C VAL A 238 2.08 -3.74 -16.60
N VAL A 239 1.52 -2.53 -16.55
CA VAL A 239 2.16 -1.30 -16.07
C VAL A 239 2.41 -1.37 -14.55
N ASN A 240 3.57 -0.88 -14.10
CA ASN A 240 3.96 -0.89 -12.68
C ASN A 240 4.43 0.48 -12.18
N PHE A 241 3.61 1.17 -11.38
CA PHE A 241 3.95 2.48 -10.82
C PHE A 241 4.44 2.41 -9.37
N ALA A 242 5.20 3.43 -8.95
CA ALA A 242 5.43 3.65 -7.53
C ALA A 242 4.26 4.42 -6.89
N ALA A 243 3.88 4.03 -5.69
CA ALA A 243 2.98 4.78 -4.82
C ALA A 243 3.35 4.62 -3.34
N GLY A 244 2.96 5.62 -2.54
CA GLY A 244 3.12 5.67 -1.09
C GLY A 244 4.45 6.28 -0.65
N GLY A 245 4.38 7.47 -0.03
CA GLY A 245 5.53 8.12 0.61
C GLY A 245 6.42 9.00 -0.28
N ILE A 246 6.06 9.21 -1.55
CA ILE A 246 6.74 10.17 -2.44
C ILE A 246 6.35 11.59 -2.01
N ALA A 247 7.32 12.43 -1.64
CA ALA A 247 7.10 13.81 -1.17
C ALA A 247 7.95 14.87 -1.92
N THR A 248 8.99 14.44 -2.63
CA THR A 248 9.95 15.30 -3.32
C THR A 248 10.17 14.89 -4.78
N PRO A 249 10.69 15.79 -5.64
CA PRO A 249 11.18 15.45 -6.98
C PRO A 249 12.21 14.31 -6.97
N ALA A 250 13.09 14.29 -5.96
CA ALA A 250 14.12 13.28 -5.81
C ALA A 250 13.53 11.88 -5.52
N ASP A 251 12.48 11.77 -4.70
CA ASP A 251 11.76 10.51 -4.46
C ASP A 251 11.14 9.96 -5.75
N ALA A 252 10.52 10.84 -6.54
CA ALA A 252 9.89 10.46 -7.81
C ALA A 252 10.95 9.96 -8.81
N ALA A 253 12.05 10.71 -8.97
CA ALA A 253 13.16 10.32 -9.83
C ALA A 253 13.83 9.00 -9.38
N LEU A 254 14.01 8.80 -8.07
CA LEU A 254 14.51 7.55 -7.49
C LEU A 254 13.64 6.36 -7.90
N MET A 255 12.32 6.48 -7.79
CA MET A 255 11.41 5.38 -8.16
C MET A 255 11.44 5.07 -9.67
N MET A 256 11.58 6.08 -10.53
CA MET A 256 11.78 5.86 -11.97
C MET A 256 13.12 5.15 -12.25
N GLN A 257 14.21 5.53 -11.59
CA GLN A 257 15.51 4.83 -11.70
C GLN A 257 15.46 3.39 -11.16
N LEU A 258 14.51 3.07 -10.28
CA LEU A 258 14.23 1.69 -9.81
C LEU A 258 13.34 0.88 -10.78
N GLY A 259 13.03 1.40 -11.96
CA GLY A 259 12.29 0.69 -13.00
C GLY A 259 10.77 0.65 -12.78
N CYS A 260 10.20 1.73 -12.24
CA CYS A 260 8.76 2.00 -12.34
C CYS A 260 8.43 2.64 -13.69
N ASP A 261 7.25 2.35 -14.24
CA ASP A 261 6.74 2.97 -15.47
C ASP A 261 6.16 4.39 -15.20
N GLY A 262 6.02 4.80 -13.93
CA GLY A 262 5.51 6.11 -13.49
C GLY A 262 5.28 6.16 -11.96
N VAL A 263 4.63 7.23 -11.47
CA VAL A 263 4.41 7.45 -10.02
C VAL A 263 3.00 7.96 -9.67
N PHE A 264 2.50 7.62 -8.48
CA PHE A 264 1.38 8.25 -7.80
C PHE A 264 1.89 9.16 -6.69
N VAL A 265 1.38 10.39 -6.63
CA VAL A 265 1.64 11.33 -5.54
C VAL A 265 0.35 11.95 -5.06
N GLY A 266 0.11 11.92 -3.75
CA GLY A 266 -1.06 12.59 -3.17
C GLY A 266 -0.65 13.58 -2.09
N SER A 267 -0.54 13.07 -0.87
CA SER A 267 -0.21 13.84 0.32
C SER A 267 1.05 14.70 0.19
N GLY A 268 2.02 14.29 -0.63
CA GLY A 268 3.24 15.06 -0.90
C GLY A 268 3.04 16.40 -1.63
N ILE A 269 1.91 16.61 -2.32
CA ILE A 269 1.65 17.83 -3.12
C ILE A 269 0.75 18.80 -2.35
N PHE A 270 -0.49 18.41 -2.03
CA PHE A 270 -1.50 19.34 -1.52
C PHE A 270 -1.39 19.67 -0.02
N HIS A 271 -0.55 18.93 0.72
CA HIS A 271 -0.14 19.26 2.10
C HIS A 271 1.29 19.83 2.15
N SER A 272 1.67 20.63 1.14
CA SER A 272 2.96 21.32 1.05
C SER A 272 2.76 22.83 0.82
N GLY A 273 3.82 23.63 1.01
CA GLY A 273 3.73 25.10 0.97
C GLY A 273 3.30 25.70 -0.39
N ASP A 274 3.72 25.11 -1.51
CA ASP A 274 3.26 25.48 -2.87
C ASP A 274 2.92 24.21 -3.67
N PRO A 275 1.64 23.78 -3.65
CA PRO A 275 1.20 22.59 -4.37
C PRO A 275 1.42 22.69 -5.89
N ALA A 276 1.24 23.87 -6.49
CA ALA A 276 1.31 24.03 -7.95
C ALA A 276 2.75 23.97 -8.46
N LYS A 277 3.70 24.62 -7.76
CA LYS A 277 5.13 24.51 -8.09
C LYS A 277 5.65 23.10 -7.82
N ARG A 278 5.26 22.47 -6.71
CA ARG A 278 5.66 21.10 -6.38
C ARG A 278 5.11 20.06 -7.35
N ALA A 279 3.85 20.17 -7.75
CA ALA A 279 3.24 19.30 -8.75
C ALA A 279 4.02 19.35 -10.07
N ARG A 280 4.32 20.55 -10.58
CA ARG A 280 5.16 20.74 -11.78
C ARG A 280 6.55 20.13 -11.61
N ALA A 281 7.21 20.38 -10.48
CA ALA A 281 8.54 19.83 -10.20
C ALA A 281 8.56 18.30 -10.18
N ILE A 282 7.52 17.65 -9.64
CA ILE A 282 7.40 16.18 -9.65
C ILE A 282 7.17 15.64 -11.06
N VAL A 283 6.32 16.29 -11.87
CA VAL A 283 6.12 15.92 -13.29
C VAL A 283 7.41 16.04 -14.09
N GLN A 284 8.13 17.16 -13.95
CA GLN A 284 9.45 17.34 -14.57
C GLN A 284 10.47 16.32 -14.08
N ALA A 285 10.44 15.94 -12.80
CA ALA A 285 11.34 14.92 -12.25
C ALA A 285 11.09 13.53 -12.81
N VAL A 286 9.84 13.17 -13.08
CA VAL A 286 9.50 11.89 -13.73
C VAL A 286 9.85 11.91 -15.22
N THR A 287 9.70 13.05 -15.91
CA THR A 287 10.14 13.20 -17.31
C THR A 287 11.68 13.19 -17.44
N HIS A 288 12.39 13.80 -16.50
CA HIS A 288 13.84 14.02 -16.54
C HIS A 288 14.61 13.25 -15.45
N TYR A 289 14.08 12.09 -15.03
CA TYR A 289 14.57 11.31 -13.87
C TYR A 289 16.04 10.88 -13.92
N ASN A 290 16.67 10.93 -15.10
CA ASN A 290 18.08 10.57 -15.31
C ASN A 290 18.96 11.78 -15.67
N ASN A 291 18.50 13.02 -15.44
CA ASN A 291 19.27 14.24 -15.64
C ASN A 291 19.46 15.00 -14.30
N PRO A 292 20.57 14.75 -13.56
CA PRO A 292 20.82 15.38 -12.27
C PRO A 292 20.83 16.91 -12.27
N LYS A 293 21.11 17.56 -13.41
CA LYS A 293 21.11 19.04 -13.50
C LYS A 293 19.68 19.58 -13.43
N ILE A 294 18.77 19.01 -14.22
CA ILE A 294 17.34 19.38 -14.20
C ILE A 294 16.74 19.01 -12.83
N LEU A 295 17.09 17.84 -12.28
CA LEU A 295 16.62 17.43 -10.96
C LEU A 295 17.05 18.38 -9.83
N ALA A 296 18.24 18.97 -9.92
CA ALA A 296 18.68 20.01 -8.99
C ALA A 296 17.83 21.29 -9.16
N GLU A 297 17.79 21.85 -10.38
CA GLU A 297 17.06 23.08 -10.72
C GLU A 297 15.58 23.03 -10.32
N ILE A 298 14.85 21.97 -10.65
CA ILE A 298 13.43 21.84 -10.30
C ILE A 298 13.18 21.57 -8.80
N SER A 299 14.22 21.26 -8.02
CA SER A 299 14.13 21.07 -6.56
C SER A 299 14.32 22.38 -5.77
N GLU A 300 14.67 23.49 -6.44
CA GLU A 300 14.92 24.78 -5.81
C GLU A 300 13.62 25.50 -5.38
N ASP A 301 13.63 26.05 -4.17
CA ASP A 301 12.56 26.87 -3.58
C ASP A 301 11.14 26.26 -3.66
N LEU A 302 10.99 24.95 -3.44
CA LEU A 302 9.67 24.28 -3.45
C LEU A 302 8.82 24.49 -2.18
N GLY A 303 9.28 25.34 -1.26
CA GLY A 303 8.69 25.51 0.06
C GLY A 303 8.82 24.26 0.94
N GLU A 304 8.20 24.31 2.12
CA GLU A 304 8.20 23.18 3.04
C GLU A 304 7.52 21.95 2.41
N ALA A 305 8.20 20.80 2.52
CA ALA A 305 7.62 19.51 2.17
C ALA A 305 6.66 19.05 3.27
N MET A 306 5.77 18.11 2.92
CA MET A 306 4.95 17.39 3.89
C MET A 306 5.81 16.90 5.07
N VAL A 307 5.38 17.21 6.30
CA VAL A 307 6.00 16.71 7.52
C VAL A 307 5.83 15.19 7.56
N GLY A 308 6.94 14.47 7.34
CA GLY A 308 6.93 13.01 7.28
C GLY A 308 6.83 12.35 8.65
N LEU A 309 6.15 11.20 8.70
CA LEU A 309 6.11 10.33 9.87
C LEU A 309 7.13 9.21 9.71
N THR A 310 8.08 9.10 10.64
CA THR A 310 9.05 7.99 10.68
C THR A 310 8.32 6.67 10.93
N ILE A 311 8.64 5.62 10.17
CA ILE A 311 8.02 4.28 10.29
C ILE A 311 8.09 3.74 11.72
N SER A 312 9.18 4.01 12.45
CA SER A 312 9.35 3.67 13.87
C SER A 312 8.27 4.25 14.79
N ASN A 313 7.74 5.44 14.47
CA ASN A 313 6.71 6.11 15.27
C ASN A 313 5.29 5.61 14.94
N LEU A 314 5.09 5.03 13.75
CA LEU A 314 3.80 4.45 13.34
C LEU A 314 3.49 3.14 14.07
N LEU A 315 4.53 2.36 14.42
CA LEU A 315 4.40 1.18 15.29
C LEU A 315 3.89 1.49 16.71
N ALA A 316 3.86 2.77 17.12
CA ALA A 316 3.27 3.21 18.38
C ALA A 316 1.77 3.59 18.27
N CYS A 317 1.22 3.74 17.05
CA CYS A 317 -0.12 4.31 16.84
C CYS A 317 -1.08 3.46 15.98
N THR A 318 -0.68 2.29 15.46
CA THR A 318 -1.59 1.42 14.70
C THR A 318 -1.56 -0.04 15.12
N TYR A 319 -2.76 -0.53 15.51
CA TYR A 319 -3.22 -1.89 15.79
C TYR A 319 -3.00 -2.51 17.19
N PRO A 320 -4.07 -3.04 17.84
CA PRO A 320 -3.95 -4.01 18.92
C PRO A 320 -3.48 -5.36 18.33
N THR A 321 -2.43 -5.94 18.90
CA THR A 321 -1.77 -7.11 18.34
C THR A 321 -2.52 -8.41 18.61
N SER A 322 -3.09 -9.03 17.57
CA SER A 322 -3.45 -10.44 17.58
C SER A 322 -2.90 -11.18 16.34
N VAL A 323 -1.94 -12.07 16.60
CA VAL A 323 -1.47 -13.18 15.76
C VAL A 323 -0.46 -12.86 14.62
N VAL A 324 0.50 -13.79 14.45
CA VAL A 324 1.61 -13.89 13.46
C VAL A 324 2.88 -13.02 13.65
N GLN A 325 3.81 -13.60 14.41
CA GLN A 325 5.26 -13.35 14.41
C GLN A 325 5.88 -13.93 13.10
N GLN A 326 7.02 -13.51 12.50
CA GLN A 326 8.36 -13.42 13.10
C GLN A 326 9.45 -12.97 12.09
N ARG A 327 10.56 -12.40 12.62
CA ARG A 327 11.97 -12.25 12.11
C ARG A 327 12.33 -10.88 11.52
N MET A 328 13.41 -10.17 11.89
CA MET A 328 14.65 -10.40 12.67
C MET A 328 15.02 -9.11 13.47
N SER A 329 16.06 -8.95 14.31
CA SER A 329 16.85 -9.74 15.31
C SER A 329 17.87 -8.76 15.98
N ALA A 330 18.73 -9.02 16.98
CA ALA A 330 19.07 -10.21 17.78
C ALA A 330 19.60 -9.82 19.18
N VAL A 331 18.88 -10.18 20.26
CA VAL A 331 19.48 -10.41 21.60
C VAL A 331 18.83 -11.64 22.22
N ASN A 332 19.49 -12.78 22.09
CA ASN A 332 19.05 -14.04 22.70
C ASN A 332 19.29 -14.05 24.22
N LYS A 333 18.32 -14.58 24.97
CA LYS A 333 18.50 -15.65 26.00
C LYS A 333 17.13 -15.96 26.63
N LEU A 334 16.21 -16.45 25.81
CA LEU A 334 14.92 -17.00 26.24
C LEU A 334 14.72 -18.33 25.51
N PHE A 335 14.72 -19.44 26.24
CA PHE A 335 14.51 -20.79 25.69
C PHE A 335 13.37 -21.48 26.44
N CYS A 336 12.16 -21.45 25.87
CA CYS A 336 11.12 -22.40 26.26
C CYS A 336 11.54 -23.80 25.79
N ARG A 337 11.90 -24.67 26.73
CA ARG A 337 12.27 -26.07 26.44
C ARG A 337 11.05 -26.97 26.62
N VAL A 338 10.29 -27.17 25.55
CA VAL A 338 9.24 -28.20 25.54
C VAL A 338 9.92 -29.58 25.53
N LYS A 339 9.70 -30.37 26.58
CA LYS A 339 9.96 -31.81 26.56
C LYS A 339 8.66 -32.55 26.28
N SER A 340 8.68 -33.45 25.31
CA SER A 340 7.74 -34.57 25.24
C SER A 340 7.90 -35.44 26.48
N GLY A 341 6.79 -35.91 27.05
CA GLY A 341 6.77 -36.45 28.42
C GLY A 341 7.39 -37.84 28.60
N SER A 342 7.72 -38.11 29.87
CA SER A 342 7.88 -39.44 30.48
C SER A 342 7.68 -39.29 31.98
N GLU A 343 7.05 -40.27 32.63
CA GLU A 343 6.61 -40.23 34.03
C GLU A 343 7.77 -40.15 35.05
N ASN A 344 7.59 -39.42 36.16
CA ASN A 344 7.52 -40.02 37.53
C ASN A 344 7.43 -39.00 38.69
N SER A 345 6.55 -39.36 39.63
CA SER A 345 6.49 -39.17 41.10
C SER A 345 7.30 -38.11 41.89
N ASP A 346 6.63 -37.69 42.98
CA ASP A 346 7.12 -37.22 44.30
C ASP A 346 7.51 -35.75 44.52
N GLY A 347 7.06 -35.21 45.68
CA GLY A 347 7.63 -33.99 46.30
C GLY A 347 6.64 -33.02 46.97
N SER A 348 6.00 -33.39 48.09
CA SER A 348 5.22 -32.42 48.87
C SER A 348 6.12 -31.41 49.61
N SER A 349 5.70 -30.15 49.77
CA SER A 349 5.55 -29.56 51.13
C SER A 349 4.99 -28.12 51.20
N ARG A 350 4.11 -27.93 52.21
CA ARG A 350 3.87 -26.72 53.04
C ARG A 350 3.25 -25.45 52.43
N MET A 351 1.98 -25.24 52.80
CA MET A 351 1.34 -23.92 52.89
C MET A 351 1.40 -23.36 54.33
N SER A 352 1.91 -22.14 54.47
CA SER A 352 1.57 -21.11 55.50
C SER A 352 2.42 -19.86 55.17
N SER A 353 2.03 -18.61 55.43
CA SER A 353 0.83 -18.00 56.02
C SER A 353 0.66 -16.56 55.49
N GLY A 354 -0.55 -15.99 55.57
CA GLY A 354 -0.84 -14.60 55.20
C GLY A 354 -1.28 -14.40 53.75
N GLN A 355 -2.58 -14.13 53.54
CA GLN A 355 -3.14 -13.80 52.22
C GLN A 355 -2.83 -12.33 51.83
N GLN A 356 -1.58 -12.05 51.48
CA GLN A 356 -1.28 -10.91 50.60
C GLN A 356 -1.88 -11.18 49.22
N LYS A 357 -2.28 -10.12 48.50
CA LYS A 357 -2.78 -10.31 47.14
C LYS A 357 -1.64 -10.86 46.27
N PRO A 358 -1.89 -11.85 45.37
CA PRO A 358 -0.82 -12.41 44.53
C PRO A 358 -0.04 -11.38 43.69
N GLU A 359 -0.67 -10.25 43.36
CA GLU A 359 -0.04 -9.10 42.68
C GLU A 359 0.96 -8.35 43.57
N GLU A 360 0.71 -8.25 44.88
CA GLU A 360 1.62 -7.62 45.85
C GLU A 360 2.82 -8.54 46.15
N GLN A 361 2.58 -9.85 46.27
CA GLN A 361 3.63 -10.86 46.43
C GLN A 361 4.58 -10.89 45.23
N LEU A 362 4.03 -10.83 44.01
CA LEU A 362 4.80 -10.73 42.77
C LEU A 362 5.66 -9.46 42.74
N LYS A 363 5.08 -8.30 43.09
CA LYS A 363 5.81 -7.02 43.14
C LYS A 363 6.93 -7.03 44.18
N ALA A 364 6.71 -7.60 45.36
CA ALA A 364 7.73 -7.74 46.39
C ALA A 364 8.92 -8.61 45.93
N PHE A 365 8.63 -9.75 45.30
CA PHE A 365 9.65 -10.68 44.80
C PHE A 365 10.49 -10.11 43.62
N VAL A 366 9.87 -9.27 42.79
CA VAL A 366 10.58 -8.54 41.71
C VAL A 366 11.38 -7.35 42.27
N ALA A 367 10.87 -6.67 43.29
CA ALA A 367 11.54 -5.53 43.91
C ALA A 367 12.86 -5.89 44.63
N GLU A 368 13.03 -7.14 45.05
CA GLU A 368 14.30 -7.63 45.62
C GLU A 368 15.49 -7.54 44.63
N ASP A 369 15.26 -7.77 43.33
CA ASP A 369 16.27 -7.60 42.27
C ASP A 369 15.59 -7.38 40.91
N PRO A 370 15.23 -6.13 40.57
CA PRO A 370 14.50 -5.81 39.35
C PRO A 370 15.36 -5.91 38.08
N THR A 371 16.64 -6.29 38.20
CA THR A 371 17.58 -6.45 37.07
C THR A 371 17.88 -7.91 36.73
N SER A 372 17.52 -8.84 37.61
CA SER A 372 17.67 -10.27 37.37
C SER A 372 16.77 -10.80 36.25
N ARG A 373 17.09 -12.01 35.77
CA ARG A 373 16.20 -12.75 34.88
C ARG A 373 15.18 -13.56 35.65
N TYR A 374 14.00 -13.68 35.05
CA TYR A 374 12.88 -14.42 35.59
C TYR A 374 12.35 -15.43 34.57
N THR A 375 12.09 -16.65 35.02
CA THR A 375 11.41 -17.71 34.27
C THR A 375 10.06 -18.01 34.92
N PHE A 376 9.10 -18.45 34.10
CA PHE A 376 7.72 -18.68 34.50
C PHE A 376 7.31 -20.09 34.09
N GLU A 377 6.71 -20.82 35.02
CA GLU A 377 6.17 -22.16 34.77
C GLU A 377 4.70 -22.19 35.24
N GLY A 378 3.80 -22.70 34.41
CA GLY A 378 2.37 -22.70 34.70
C GLY A 378 1.60 -23.54 33.69
N GLU A 379 0.74 -24.41 34.19
CA GLU A 379 -0.08 -25.29 33.35
C GLU A 379 -1.21 -24.50 32.66
N ARG A 380 -1.68 -24.99 31.51
CA ARG A 380 -2.77 -24.33 30.81
C ARG A 380 -4.06 -24.45 31.62
N HIS A 381 -4.75 -23.33 31.81
CA HIS A 381 -6.02 -23.19 32.53
C HIS A 381 -5.97 -23.38 34.05
N THR A 382 -4.82 -23.60 34.68
CA THR A 382 -4.72 -23.59 36.15
C THR A 382 -4.56 -22.17 36.69
N PRO A 383 -5.20 -21.80 37.82
CA PRO A 383 -5.10 -20.47 38.45
C PRO A 383 -3.84 -20.34 39.34
N GLN A 384 -2.77 -21.06 39.00
CA GLN A 384 -1.55 -21.16 39.78
C GLN A 384 -0.36 -21.13 38.81
N SER A 385 0.68 -20.37 39.14
CA SER A 385 1.90 -20.28 38.34
C SER A 385 3.10 -20.04 39.25
N GLU A 386 4.24 -20.62 38.88
CA GLU A 386 5.53 -20.39 39.52
C GLU A 386 6.32 -19.33 38.75
N ILE A 387 7.00 -18.46 39.50
CA ILE A 387 8.03 -17.56 38.98
C ILE A 387 9.36 -17.85 39.69
N CYS A 388 10.43 -17.99 38.91
CA CYS A 388 11.78 -18.25 39.39
C CYS A 388 12.73 -17.13 38.97
N ARG A 389 13.57 -16.65 39.90
CA ARG A 389 14.69 -15.76 39.61
C ARG A 389 15.94 -16.58 39.26
N GLU A 390 16.51 -16.34 38.08
CA GLU A 390 17.76 -16.98 37.64
C GLU A 390 18.98 -16.26 38.26
N GLY A 391 19.83 -17.03 38.95
CA GLY A 391 21.06 -16.55 39.58
C GLY A 391 21.95 -17.73 39.97
N LYS A 392 22.98 -17.50 40.81
CA LYS A 392 23.77 -18.59 41.40
C LYS A 392 22.91 -19.54 42.23
N ASP A 393 21.93 -18.98 42.96
CA ASP A 393 20.90 -19.71 43.68
C ASP A 393 19.53 -19.42 43.03
N ARG A 394 18.95 -20.41 42.34
CA ARG A 394 17.59 -20.31 41.75
C ARG A 394 16.58 -20.23 42.91
N LYS A 395 15.94 -19.06 43.08
CA LYS A 395 14.81 -18.89 44.02
C LYS A 395 13.51 -18.89 43.24
N CYS A 396 12.52 -19.65 43.68
CA CYS A 396 11.20 -19.72 43.07
C CYS A 396 10.11 -19.43 44.09
N ILE A 397 9.01 -18.82 43.64
CA ILE A 397 7.78 -18.67 44.41
C ILE A 397 6.58 -19.10 43.57
N THR A 398 5.62 -19.77 44.22
CA THR A 398 4.34 -20.17 43.63
C THR A 398 3.27 -19.15 44.00
N LEU A 399 2.48 -18.70 43.02
CA LEU A 399 1.45 -17.69 43.19
C LEU A 399 0.11 -18.19 42.64
N MET A 400 -0.98 -17.88 43.35
CA MET A 400 -2.36 -18.15 42.90
C MET A 400 -2.80 -17.12 41.86
N MET A 401 -2.19 -17.19 40.67
CA MET A 401 -2.46 -16.32 39.53
C MET A 401 -2.26 -17.11 38.23
N HIS A 402 -3.14 -16.91 37.25
CA HIS A 402 -2.91 -17.40 35.88
C HIS A 402 -1.67 -16.75 35.26
N SER A 403 -0.87 -17.54 34.54
CA SER A 403 0.37 -17.08 33.88
C SER A 403 0.18 -15.88 32.96
N THR A 404 -0.95 -15.76 32.26
CA THR A 404 -1.32 -14.60 31.45
C THR A 404 -1.47 -13.32 32.28
N LYS A 405 -2.11 -13.40 33.44
CA LYS A 405 -2.29 -12.26 34.36
C LYS A 405 -0.97 -11.90 35.06
N MET A 406 -0.14 -12.89 35.38
CA MET A 406 1.20 -12.70 35.94
C MET A 406 2.13 -11.98 34.97
N PHE A 407 2.12 -12.37 33.70
CA PHE A 407 2.89 -11.73 32.64
C PHE A 407 2.46 -10.28 32.44
N SER A 408 1.15 -10.02 32.37
CA SER A 408 0.58 -8.67 32.29
C SER A 408 1.00 -7.79 33.49
N ALA A 409 0.94 -8.32 34.71
CA ALA A 409 1.31 -7.60 35.92
C ALA A 409 2.80 -7.20 36.00
N MET A 410 3.68 -7.85 35.24
CA MET A 410 5.11 -7.50 35.12
C MET A 410 5.45 -6.61 33.92
N GLN A 411 4.51 -6.40 32.99
CA GLN A 411 4.68 -5.47 31.86
C GLN A 411 4.29 -4.03 32.22
N VAL A 412 3.48 -3.82 33.26
CA VAL A 412 3.14 -2.48 33.75
C VAL A 412 4.32 -1.92 34.56
N ARG A 413 4.97 -0.90 34.00
CA ARG A 413 5.93 -0.01 34.68
C ARG A 413 5.34 1.39 34.79
#